data_AF-A0A511TH84-F1
#
_entry.id   AF-A0A511TH84-F1
#
_cell.length_a   1.000
_cell.length_b   1.000
_cell.length_c   1.000
_cell.angle_alpha   90.00
_cell.angle_beta   90.00
_cell.angle_gamma   90.00
#
_symmetry.space_group_name_H-M   'P 1'
#
loop_
_entity.id
_entity.type
_entity.pdbx_description
1 polymer ?
#
loop_
_entity_poly.entity_id
_entity_poly.type
_entity_poly.pdbx_seq_one_letter_code
_entity_poly.pdbx_strand_id
1 'polypeptide(L)'
;MTLKTALSLKDVLTGIQVVADCVRDIEKERTEQTRLREQSRVDVEHIHAMRDVLMDYLDRSFDERRENFRQLFERLDGAIASDNVGMAAAVLESVVKLADASPFKALRDVAATRAALGKETEWKF
;
A
#
# COMPACT_ATOMS: atom_id res chain seq x y z
N MET A 1 -72.85 1.67 18.27
CA MET A 1 -72.45 2.23 19.58
C MET A 1 -71.07 2.84 19.39
N THR A 2 -71.03 4.16 19.51
CA THR A 2 -70.04 5.09 18.94
C THR A 2 -68.69 5.08 19.65
N LEU A 3 -67.64 5.20 18.83
CA LEU A 3 -66.25 5.55 19.13
C LEU A 3 -66.08 6.43 20.38
N LYS A 4 -65.12 6.06 21.24
CA LYS A 4 -64.04 6.97 21.71
C LYS A 4 -63.03 6.23 22.58
N THR A 5 -61.98 5.72 21.95
CA THR A 5 -60.65 5.62 22.58
C THR A 5 -60.16 7.05 22.78
N ALA A 6 -60.38 7.62 23.96
CA ALA A 6 -59.80 8.92 24.31
C ALA A 6 -58.32 8.72 24.65
N LEU A 7 -57.43 9.00 23.70
CA LEU A 7 -55.99 9.12 24.00
C LEU A 7 -55.80 10.25 25.00
N SER A 8 -55.06 10.03 26.09
CA SER A 8 -54.78 11.14 27.01
C SER A 8 -53.76 12.09 26.38
N LEU A 9 -53.82 13.37 26.76
CA LEU A 9 -52.84 14.37 26.30
C LEU A 9 -51.39 13.93 26.61
N LYS A 10 -51.18 13.21 27.72
CA LYS A 10 -49.89 12.65 28.11
C LYS A 10 -49.40 11.59 27.11
N ASP A 11 -50.28 10.74 26.62
CA ASP A 11 -49.94 9.70 25.64
C ASP A 11 -49.55 10.32 24.29
N VAL A 12 -50.28 11.37 23.87
CA VAL A 12 -49.96 12.13 22.65
C VAL A 12 -48.58 12.79 22.78
N LEU A 13 -48.32 13.50 23.89
CA LEU A 13 -47.03 14.16 24.12
C LEU A 13 -45.87 13.16 24.18
N THR A 14 -46.09 12.01 24.81
CA THR A 14 -45.09 10.95 24.88
C THR A 14 -44.81 10.37 23.49
N GLY A 15 -45.85 10.13 22.69
CA GLY A 15 -45.71 9.69 21.30
C GLY A 15 -44.92 10.67 20.43
N ILE A 16 -45.21 11.98 20.54
CA ILE A 16 -44.47 13.03 19.82
C ILE A 16 -43.01 13.05 20.25
N GLN A 17 -42.73 12.93 21.56
CA GLN A 17 -41.37 12.91 22.08
C GLN A 17 -40.56 11.73 21.51
N VAL A 18 -41.14 10.53 21.51
CA VAL A 18 -40.51 9.33 20.96
C VAL A 18 -40.22 9.48 19.47
N VAL A 19 -41.15 10.04 18.70
CA VAL A 19 -40.94 10.30 17.27
C VAL A 19 -39.83 11.34 17.06
N ALA A 20 -39.80 12.41 17.84
CA ALA A 20 -38.77 13.44 17.74
C ALA A 20 -37.37 12.89 18.07
N ASP A 21 -37.25 12.05 19.09
CA ASP A 21 -35.99 11.40 19.44
C ASP A 21 -35.57 10.38 18.36
N CYS A 22 -36.52 9.60 17.82
CA CYS A 22 -36.27 8.68 16.71
C CYS A 22 -35.74 9.41 15.46
N VAL A 23 -36.35 10.55 15.09
CA VAL A 23 -35.87 11.36 13.95
C VAL A 23 -34.45 11.86 14.19
N ARG A 24 -34.17 12.38 15.40
CA ARG A 24 -32.83 12.86 15.78
C ARG A 24 -31.78 11.74 15.69
N ASP A 25 -32.11 10.54 16.13
CA ASP A 25 -31.20 9.40 16.09
C ASP A 25 -30.97 8.91 14.66
N ILE A 26 -32.00 8.91 13.80
CA ILE A 26 -31.84 8.61 12.37
C ILE A 26 -30.88 9.62 11.69
N GLU A 27 -30.98 10.90 12.02
CA GLU A 27 -30.08 11.93 11.46
C GLU A 27 -28.64 11.74 11.92
N LYS A 28 -28.42 11.40 13.20
CA LYS A 28 -27.09 11.05 13.72
C LYS A 28 -26.50 9.84 13.03
N GLU A 29 -27.27 8.75 12.92
CA GLU A 29 -26.82 7.52 12.27
C GLU A 29 -26.48 7.74 10.79
N ARG A 30 -27.28 8.56 10.07
CA ARG A 30 -26.96 8.95 8.69
C ARG A 30 -25.64 9.70 8.58
N THR A 31 -25.39 10.60 9.54
CA THR A 31 -24.14 11.37 9.60
C THR A 31 -22.96 10.45 9.86
N GLU A 32 -23.06 9.54 10.83
CA GLU A 32 -22.01 8.56 11.13
C GLU A 32 -21.76 7.58 9.98
N GLN A 33 -22.81 7.08 9.32
CA GLN A 33 -22.66 6.24 8.13
C GLN A 33 -21.93 6.99 7.00
N THR A 34 -22.24 8.27 6.80
CA THR A 34 -21.56 9.09 5.79
C THR A 34 -20.08 9.26 6.16
N ARG A 35 -19.78 9.58 7.42
CA ARG A 35 -18.41 9.70 7.93
C ARG A 35 -17.62 8.41 7.74
N LEU A 36 -18.19 7.25 8.08
CA LEU A 36 -17.56 5.95 7.90
C LEU A 36 -17.30 5.62 6.43
N ARG A 37 -18.24 5.96 5.53
CA ARG A 37 -18.06 5.76 4.08
C ARG A 37 -16.92 6.61 3.54
N GLU A 38 -16.86 7.89 3.91
CA GLU A 38 -15.77 8.77 3.48
C GLU A 38 -14.43 8.34 4.05
N GLN A 39 -14.38 7.93 5.33
CA GLN A 39 -13.16 7.39 5.92
C GLN A 39 -12.70 6.12 5.21
N SER A 40 -13.62 5.18 4.95
CA SER A 40 -13.32 3.96 4.21
C SER A 40 -12.79 4.27 2.81
N ARG A 41 -13.33 5.28 2.13
CA ARG A 41 -12.84 5.71 0.82
C ARG A 41 -11.41 6.23 0.89
N VAL A 42 -11.10 7.06 1.89
CA VAL A 42 -9.74 7.57 2.14
C VAL A 42 -8.78 6.42 2.45
N ASP A 43 -9.17 5.49 3.31
CA ASP A 43 -8.34 4.36 3.71
C ASP A 43 -8.03 3.43 2.52
N VAL A 44 -9.03 3.15 1.68
CA VAL A 44 -8.85 2.36 0.44
C VAL A 44 -7.91 3.07 -0.53
N GLU A 45 -8.08 4.37 -0.73
CA GLU A 45 -7.21 5.14 -1.61
C GLU A 45 -5.77 5.18 -1.09
N HIS A 46 -5.60 5.30 0.23
CA HIS A 46 -4.30 5.21 0.87
C HIS A 46 -3.64 3.84 0.65
N ILE A 47 -4.38 2.74 0.76
CA ILE A 47 -3.89 1.38 0.46
C ILE A 47 -3.47 1.28 -1.01
N HIS A 48 -4.25 1.81 -1.94
CA HIS A 48 -3.90 1.82 -3.36
C HIS A 48 -2.63 2.62 -3.63
N ALA A 49 -2.50 3.81 -3.05
CA ALA A 49 -1.28 4.62 -3.19
C ALA A 49 -0.05 3.89 -2.64
N MET A 50 -0.17 3.22 -1.49
CA MET A 50 0.93 2.40 -0.94
C MET A 50 1.28 1.23 -1.86
N ARG A 51 0.28 0.54 -2.42
CA ARG A 51 0.49 -0.54 -3.40
C ARG A 51 1.26 -0.03 -4.61
N ASP A 52 0.85 1.09 -5.18
CA ASP A 52 1.43 1.60 -6.42
C ASP A 52 2.90 2.01 -6.21
N VAL A 53 3.22 2.62 -5.07
CA VAL A 53 4.60 2.89 -4.63
C VAL A 53 5.41 1.61 -4.50
N LEU A 54 4.85 0.56 -3.89
CA LEU A 54 5.53 -0.72 -3.73
C LEU A 54 5.79 -1.39 -5.08
N MET A 55 4.81 -1.36 -5.99
CA MET A 55 4.93 -1.97 -7.32
C MET A 55 5.97 -1.24 -8.17
N ASP A 56 5.96 0.10 -8.19
CA ASP A 56 6.97 0.89 -8.91
C ASP A 56 8.40 0.61 -8.40
N TYR A 57 8.58 0.53 -7.07
CA TYR A 57 9.86 0.14 -6.50
C TYR A 57 10.31 -1.26 -6.95
N LEU A 58 9.38 -2.23 -6.95
CA LEU A 58 9.69 -3.60 -7.35
C LEU A 58 10.10 -3.65 -8.83
N ASP A 59 9.32 -3.04 -9.71
CA ASP A 59 9.59 -3.01 -11.15
C ASP A 59 10.98 -2.43 -11.42
N ARG A 60 11.30 -1.26 -10.84
CA ARG A 60 12.62 -0.63 -10.99
C ARG A 60 13.75 -1.49 -10.43
N SER A 61 13.55 -2.08 -9.25
CA SER A 61 14.57 -2.94 -8.62
C SER A 61 14.86 -4.19 -9.43
N PHE A 62 13.83 -4.79 -10.04
CA PHE A 62 14.00 -5.96 -10.90
C PHE A 62 14.65 -5.59 -12.24
N ASP A 63 14.28 -4.46 -12.84
CA ASP A 63 14.90 -3.97 -14.07
C ASP A 63 16.39 -3.68 -13.90
N GLU A 64 16.76 -2.97 -12.83
CA GLU A 64 18.17 -2.72 -12.50
C GLU A 64 18.93 -4.02 -12.22
N ARG A 65 18.32 -4.96 -11.50
CA ARG A 65 18.94 -6.26 -11.24
C ARG A 65 19.17 -7.05 -12.52
N ARG A 66 18.22 -7.03 -13.46
CA ARG A 66 18.36 -7.65 -14.79
C ARG A 66 19.54 -7.05 -15.53
N GLU A 67 19.66 -5.74 -15.52
CA GLU A 67 20.74 -5.00 -16.17
C GLU A 67 22.10 -5.27 -15.52
N ASN A 68 22.17 -5.32 -14.18
CA ASN A 68 23.38 -5.68 -13.45
C ASN A 68 23.85 -7.10 -13.79
N PHE A 69 22.95 -8.07 -13.86
CA PHE A 69 23.31 -9.43 -14.29
C PHE A 69 23.83 -9.44 -15.72
N ARG A 70 23.18 -8.73 -16.66
CA ARG A 70 23.65 -8.62 -18.05
C ARG A 70 25.09 -8.13 -18.11
N GLN A 71 25.40 -7.03 -17.41
CA GLN A 71 26.75 -6.47 -17.39
C GLN A 71 27.78 -7.40 -16.73
N LEU A 72 27.40 -8.12 -15.67
CA LEU A 72 28.28 -9.10 -15.04
C LEU A 72 28.59 -10.26 -15.99
N PHE A 73 27.60 -10.78 -16.72
CA PHE A 73 27.84 -11.83 -17.71
C PHE A 73 28.69 -11.34 -18.89
N GLU A 74 28.47 -10.13 -19.40
CA GLU A 74 29.32 -9.54 -20.45
C GLU A 74 30.79 -9.40 -19.99
N ARG A 75 31.02 -9.02 -18.73
CA ARG A 75 32.38 -8.98 -18.13
C ARG A 75 32.97 -10.37 -17.97
N LEU A 76 32.17 -11.37 -17.62
CA LEU A 76 32.60 -12.76 -17.51
C LEU A 76 33.05 -13.29 -18.89
N ASP A 77 32.23 -13.07 -19.93
CA ASP A 77 32.55 -13.46 -21.30
C ASP A 77 33.87 -12.81 -21.76
N GLY A 78 34.07 -11.52 -21.47
CA GLY A 78 35.33 -10.82 -21.75
C GLY A 78 36.53 -11.37 -20.99
N ALA A 79 36.35 -11.76 -19.72
CA ALA A 79 37.41 -12.37 -18.91
C ALA A 79 37.81 -13.76 -19.45
N ILE A 80 36.83 -14.56 -19.87
CA ILE A 80 37.07 -15.87 -20.49
C ILE A 80 37.78 -15.71 -21.84
N ALA A 81 37.31 -14.80 -22.69
CA ALA A 81 37.92 -14.55 -24.00
C ALA A 81 39.37 -14.04 -23.93
N SER A 82 39.74 -13.41 -22.81
CA SER A 82 41.10 -12.91 -22.56
C SER A 82 41.97 -13.86 -21.72
N ASP A 83 41.49 -15.08 -21.45
CA ASP A 83 42.14 -16.08 -20.58
C ASP A 83 42.50 -15.53 -19.17
N ASN A 84 41.72 -14.54 -18.71
CA ASN A 84 41.93 -13.88 -17.43
C ASN A 84 41.11 -14.59 -16.34
N VAL A 85 41.64 -15.73 -15.88
CA VAL A 85 41.01 -16.57 -14.85
C VAL A 85 40.74 -15.81 -13.55
N GLY A 86 41.62 -14.89 -13.16
CA GLY A 86 41.45 -14.08 -11.95
C GLY A 86 40.24 -13.14 -12.04
N MET A 87 40.06 -12.48 -13.19
CA MET A 87 38.89 -11.64 -13.43
C MET A 87 37.61 -12.48 -13.52
N ALA A 88 37.65 -13.63 -14.19
CA ALA A 88 36.51 -14.52 -14.29
C ALA A 88 36.01 -14.97 -12.89
N ALA A 89 36.93 -15.33 -12.00
CA ALA A 89 36.61 -15.70 -10.61
C ALA A 89 35.97 -14.54 -9.83
N ALA A 90 36.53 -13.33 -9.94
CA ALA A 90 36.00 -12.14 -9.26
C ALA A 90 34.61 -11.74 -9.75
N VAL A 91 34.36 -11.88 -11.06
CA VAL A 91 33.04 -11.61 -11.65
C VAL A 91 32.02 -12.66 -11.20
N LEU A 92 32.38 -13.95 -11.18
CA LEU A 92 31.52 -15.03 -10.66
C LEU A 92 31.15 -14.81 -9.18
N GLU A 93 32.11 -14.40 -8.35
CA GLU A 93 31.83 -14.05 -6.95
C GLU A 93 30.81 -12.90 -6.85
N SER A 94 30.91 -11.91 -7.74
CA SER A 94 29.96 -10.79 -7.80
C SER A 94 28.56 -11.23 -8.24
N VAL A 95 28.46 -12.18 -9.18
CA VAL A 95 27.18 -12.79 -9.59
C VAL A 95 26.52 -13.50 -8.42
N VAL A 96 27.27 -14.30 -7.65
CA VAL A 96 26.75 -14.99 -6.46
C VAL A 96 26.29 -13.99 -5.41
N LYS A 97 27.09 -12.96 -5.11
CA LYS A 97 26.70 -11.90 -4.16
C LYS A 97 25.40 -11.21 -4.56
N LEU A 98 25.25 -10.86 -5.84
CA LEU A 98 24.02 -10.24 -6.33
C LEU A 98 22.83 -11.20 -6.25
N ALA A 99 23.05 -12.49 -6.54
CA ALA A 99 22.01 -13.53 -6.42
C ALA A 99 21.54 -13.70 -4.96
N ASP A 100 22.47 -13.69 -4.00
CA ASP A 100 22.18 -13.80 -2.57
C ASP A 100 21.50 -12.55 -1.99
N ALA A 101 21.71 -11.38 -2.59
CA ALA A 101 21.05 -10.15 -2.16
C ALA A 101 19.54 -10.22 -2.42
N SER A 102 18.72 -9.99 -1.38
CA SER A 102 17.25 -9.93 -1.52
C SER A 102 16.80 -8.60 -2.12
N PRO A 103 15.99 -8.60 -3.20
CA PRO A 103 15.43 -7.35 -3.78
C PRO A 103 14.43 -6.67 -2.82
N PHE A 104 13.95 -7.40 -1.81
CA PHE A 104 12.99 -6.90 -0.82
C PHE A 104 13.66 -6.25 0.40
N LYS A 105 15.00 -6.17 0.46
CA LYS A 105 15.70 -5.66 1.65
C LYS A 105 15.32 -4.21 1.99
N ALA A 106 15.04 -3.37 1.00
CA ALA A 106 14.62 -1.98 1.20
C ALA A 106 13.10 -1.81 1.45
N LEU A 107 12.30 -2.87 1.25
CA LEU A 107 10.85 -2.85 1.47
C LEU A 107 10.41 -3.08 2.91
N ARG A 108 11.37 -3.32 3.82
CA ARG A 108 11.05 -3.52 5.25
C ARG A 108 10.43 -2.30 5.92
N ASP A 109 10.53 -1.12 5.31
CA ASP A 109 9.90 0.11 5.79
C ASP A 109 9.29 0.87 4.61
N VAL A 110 7.95 0.92 4.55
CA VAL A 110 7.19 1.61 3.49
C VAL A 110 7.48 3.12 3.47
N ALA A 111 7.77 3.72 4.63
CA ALA A 111 8.16 5.13 4.69
C ALA A 111 9.55 5.34 4.06
N ALA A 112 10.48 4.39 4.28
CA ALA A 112 11.78 4.38 3.62
C ALA A 112 11.67 4.11 2.11
N THR A 113 10.77 3.21 1.69
CA THR A 113 10.50 2.95 0.26
C THR A 113 10.02 4.21 -0.45
N ARG A 114 9.08 4.96 0.15
CA ARG A 114 8.60 6.24 -0.40
C ARG A 114 9.72 7.28 -0.51
N ALA A 115 10.59 7.36 0.50
CA ALA A 115 11.73 8.29 0.50
C ALA A 115 12.78 7.93 -0.56
N ALA A 116 12.96 6.64 -0.86
CA ALA A 116 13.93 6.17 -1.85
C ALA A 116 13.46 6.40 -3.30
N LEU A 117 12.15 6.34 -3.58
CA LEU A 117 11.61 6.66 -4.91
C LEU A 117 11.76 8.14 -5.27
N GLY A 118 11.80 9.03 -4.29
CA GLY A 118 11.98 10.48 -4.49
C GLY A 118 13.42 10.90 -4.81
N LYS A 119 14.37 9.97 -4.92
CA LYS A 119 15.79 10.24 -5.18
C LYS A 119 16.30 9.34 -6.32
N GLU A 120 17.12 9.87 -7.22
CA GLU A 120 18.02 9.04 -8.04
C GLU A 120 19.01 8.37 -7.10
N THR A 121 18.66 7.18 -6.62
CA THR A 121 19.51 6.38 -5.75
C THR A 121 20.05 5.23 -6.57
N GLU A 122 21.36 5.15 -6.70
CA GLU A 122 22.02 3.98 -7.27
C GLU A 122 21.89 2.84 -6.25
N TRP A 123 21.08 1.81 -6.55
CA TRP A 123 20.79 0.74 -5.61
C TRP A 123 22.01 -0.16 -5.44
N LYS A 124 22.72 0.04 -4.34
CA LYS A 124 23.89 -0.78 -3.97
C LYS A 124 23.41 -2.07 -3.33
N PHE A 125 23.48 -3.16 -4.10
CA PHE A 125 23.20 -4.52 -3.65
C PHE A 125 24.46 -5.19 -3.10
#